data_AF-A0A1C6NDZ4-F1
#
_entry.id   AF-A0A1C6NDZ4-F1
#
_cell.length_a   1.000
_cell.length_b   1.000
_cell.length_c   1.000
_cell.angle_alpha   90.00
_cell.angle_beta   90.00
_cell.angle_gamma   90.00
#
_symmetry.space_group_name_H-M   'P 1'
#
loop_
_entity.id
_entity.type
_entity.pdbx_description
1 polymer ?
#
loop_
_entity_poly.entity_id
_entity_poly.type
_entity_poly.pdbx_seq_one_letter_code
_entity_poly.pdbx_strand_id
1 'polypeptide(L)'
;MRWRCLLALCLWPLALPASAAARDIGCRVVAVLDGDTLQCLAGRRALRVRLGQVDAPETAQPYGQRAKAALAARVFGREVTLQRQDVDQYGRLVARVLLDGADINLQQVRDGWAWVYRQYAHEAGYYAAERAARAEGAGLWADARPVAPWDWRHGDKVGRMPPENEVQPDAANGNWLCGSKQRCSQMRSCAEARYHLQVCGLSRLDANHDGTPCEALCREQAR
;
A
#
# COMPACT_ATOMS: atom_id res chain seq x y z
N MET A 1 -36.95 71.86 -12.97
CA MET A 1 -35.64 71.61 -12.32
C MET A 1 -35.62 70.18 -11.80
N ARG A 2 -34.79 69.29 -12.38
CA ARG A 2 -34.67 67.89 -11.93
C ARG A 2 -33.35 67.73 -11.19
N TRP A 3 -33.42 67.58 -9.87
CA TRP A 3 -32.27 67.23 -9.01
C TRP A 3 -31.93 65.75 -9.19
N ARG A 4 -30.66 65.42 -9.44
CA ARG A 4 -30.12 64.06 -9.42
C ARG A 4 -29.26 63.91 -8.16
N CYS A 5 -29.73 63.14 -7.19
CA CYS A 5 -28.91 62.67 -6.07
C CYS A 5 -28.02 61.52 -6.55
N LEU A 6 -26.70 61.66 -6.44
CA LEU A 6 -25.74 60.59 -6.63
C LEU A 6 -25.41 59.98 -5.25
N LEU A 7 -25.82 58.72 -5.04
CA LEU A 7 -25.43 57.91 -3.90
C LEU A 7 -24.01 57.36 -4.16
N ALA A 8 -23.04 57.79 -3.36
CA ALA A 8 -21.69 57.25 -3.39
C ALA A 8 -21.64 55.92 -2.60
N LEU A 9 -21.54 54.80 -3.32
CA LEU A 9 -21.34 53.48 -2.73
C LEU A 9 -19.88 53.36 -2.25
N CYS A 10 -19.66 53.40 -0.93
CA CYS A 10 -18.36 53.08 -0.35
C CYS A 10 -18.14 51.55 -0.37
N LEU A 11 -17.34 51.08 -1.33
CA LEU A 11 -16.86 49.69 -1.40
C LEU A 11 -15.79 49.46 -0.34
N TRP A 12 -16.15 48.80 0.76
CA TRP A 12 -15.19 48.26 1.73
C TRP A 12 -14.56 46.98 1.14
N PRO A 13 -13.24 46.92 0.93
CA PRO A 13 -12.62 45.73 0.35
C PRO A 13 -12.69 44.57 1.35
N LEU A 14 -13.39 43.50 0.99
CA LEU A 14 -13.29 42.20 1.68
C LEU A 14 -11.85 41.68 1.51
N ALA A 15 -11.07 41.70 2.58
CA ALA A 15 -9.79 41.00 2.63
C ALA A 15 -10.05 39.49 2.72
N LEU A 16 -9.83 38.76 1.62
CA LEU A 16 -9.84 37.30 1.62
C LEU A 16 -8.65 36.77 2.43
N PRO A 17 -8.83 35.77 3.31
CA PRO A 17 -7.72 35.16 4.03
C PRO A 17 -6.82 34.43 3.03
N ALA A 18 -5.54 34.81 3.00
CA ALA A 18 -4.53 34.11 2.21
C ALA A 18 -4.38 32.68 2.76
N SER A 19 -4.78 31.68 1.99
CA SER A 19 -4.58 30.28 2.33
C SER A 19 -3.08 30.03 2.43
N ALA A 20 -2.58 29.69 3.62
CA ALA A 20 -1.20 29.33 3.84
C ALA A 20 -0.95 27.98 3.14
N ALA A 21 -0.48 28.03 1.89
CA ALA A 21 -0.04 26.84 1.17
C ALA A 21 0.98 26.09 2.05
N ALA A 22 0.76 24.80 2.25
CA ALA A 22 1.73 23.94 2.90
C ALA A 22 3.08 24.11 2.19
N ARG A 23 4.11 24.54 2.92
CA ARG A 23 5.39 24.87 2.32
C ARG A 23 6.09 23.60 1.88
N ASP A 24 6.26 23.47 0.58
CA ASP A 24 7.15 22.50 -0.05
C ASP A 24 8.58 22.67 0.51
N ILE A 25 9.25 21.54 0.79
CA ILE A 25 10.59 21.52 1.37
C ILE A 25 11.55 20.93 0.34
N GLY A 26 12.49 21.73 -0.17
CA GLY A 26 13.61 21.22 -0.95
C GLY A 26 14.63 20.51 -0.05
N CYS A 27 15.08 19.32 -0.45
CA CYS A 27 16.16 18.62 0.24
C CYS A 27 16.97 17.69 -0.65
N ARG A 28 18.26 17.52 -0.32
CA ARG A 28 19.15 16.55 -0.98
C ARG A 28 19.04 15.19 -0.33
N VAL A 29 18.71 14.16 -1.08
CA VAL A 29 18.69 12.79 -0.55
C VAL A 29 20.11 12.29 -0.31
N VAL A 30 20.41 11.93 0.93
CA VAL A 30 21.74 11.47 1.38
C VAL A 30 21.76 10.00 1.77
N ALA A 31 20.61 9.39 2.02
CA ALA A 31 20.49 7.95 2.21
C ALA A 31 19.10 7.45 1.82
N VAL A 32 19.02 6.19 1.43
CA VAL A 32 17.77 5.44 1.28
C VAL A 32 17.82 4.26 2.25
N LEU A 33 16.84 4.18 3.15
CA LEU A 33 16.86 3.24 4.25
C LEU A 33 16.20 1.92 3.85
N ASP A 34 15.05 2.00 3.17
CA ASP A 34 14.26 0.89 2.63
C ASP A 34 13.50 1.37 1.37
N GLY A 35 12.50 0.62 0.90
CA GLY A 35 11.75 0.92 -0.34
C GLY A 35 10.76 2.08 -0.25
N ASP A 36 10.52 2.65 0.93
CA ASP A 36 9.62 3.79 1.13
C ASP A 36 10.13 4.86 2.11
N THR A 37 11.34 4.70 2.65
CA THR A 37 11.92 5.62 3.62
C THR A 37 13.29 6.09 3.16
N LEU A 38 13.48 7.41 3.14
CA LEU A 38 14.75 8.08 2.81
C LEU A 38 15.19 9.04 3.91
N GLN A 39 16.45 9.43 3.86
CA GLN A 39 17.01 10.53 4.64
C GLN A 39 17.49 11.62 3.68
N CYS A 40 17.10 12.86 3.95
CA CYS A 40 17.54 14.00 3.16
C CYS A 40 17.99 15.18 4.01
N LEU A 41 18.79 16.07 3.44
CA LEU A 41 19.29 17.30 4.05
C LEU A 41 18.55 18.51 3.48
N ALA A 42 17.79 19.20 4.33
CA ALA A 42 17.22 20.51 4.04
C ALA A 42 18.12 21.58 4.69
N GLY A 43 19.04 22.14 3.91
CA GLY A 43 20.13 22.96 4.45
C GLY A 43 21.02 22.14 5.38
N ARG A 44 21.07 22.49 6.67
CA ARG A 44 21.83 21.76 7.70
C ARG A 44 21.01 20.71 8.48
N ARG A 45 19.70 20.63 8.21
CA ARG A 45 18.79 19.76 8.96
C ARG A 45 18.59 18.44 8.24
N ALA A 46 18.92 17.33 8.91
CA ALA A 46 18.56 16.00 8.45
C ALA A 46 17.06 15.73 8.71
N LEU A 47 16.38 15.25 7.68
CA LEU A 47 14.99 14.82 7.70
C LEU A 47 14.93 13.34 7.39
N ARG A 48 14.25 12.57 8.23
CA ARG A 48 13.82 11.21 7.88
C ARG A 48 12.43 11.30 7.27
N VAL A 49 12.29 10.82 6.05
CA VAL A 49 11.08 11.00 5.24
C VAL A 49 10.53 9.62 4.88
N ARG A 50 9.25 9.40 5.15
CA ARG A 50 8.48 8.26 4.66
C ARG A 50 7.62 8.71 3.49
N LEU A 51 7.66 7.96 2.40
CA LEU A 51 6.80 8.14 1.26
C LEU A 51 5.34 7.89 1.70
N GLY A 52 4.50 8.91 1.58
CA GLY A 52 3.06 8.79 1.84
C GLY A 52 2.33 7.91 0.83
N GLN A 53 1.16 7.41 1.26
CA GLN A 53 0.22 6.56 0.50
C GLN A 53 0.73 5.17 0.08
N VAL A 54 1.98 4.82 0.40
CA VAL A 54 2.59 3.56 0.00
C VAL A 54 3.19 2.83 1.19
N ASP A 55 3.37 1.52 1.03
CA ASP A 55 4.12 0.67 1.96
C ASP A 55 4.99 -0.27 1.12
N ALA A 56 6.31 -0.17 1.24
CA ALA A 56 7.24 -1.03 0.51
C ALA A 56 7.60 -2.27 1.33
N PRO A 57 7.98 -3.40 0.70
CA PRO A 57 8.46 -4.57 1.43
C PRO A 57 9.60 -4.20 2.37
N GLU A 58 9.55 -4.74 3.59
CA GLU A 58 10.57 -4.51 4.61
C GLU A 58 11.94 -4.98 4.12
N THR A 59 13.04 -4.39 4.62
CA THR A 59 14.39 -4.68 4.13
C THR A 59 14.76 -6.19 4.15
N ALA A 60 14.20 -6.95 5.11
CA ALA A 60 14.39 -8.38 5.26
C ALA A 60 13.31 -9.25 4.56
N GLN A 61 12.25 -8.62 4.06
CA GLN A 61 11.18 -9.29 3.32
C GLN A 61 11.64 -9.56 1.88
N PRO A 62 11.10 -10.61 1.21
CA PRO A 62 11.24 -10.75 -0.24
C PRO A 62 10.98 -9.42 -0.96
N TYR A 63 11.82 -9.14 -1.96
CA TYR A 63 11.82 -7.89 -2.75
C TYR A 63 12.20 -6.60 -1.99
N GLY A 64 12.37 -6.60 -0.67
CA GLY A 64 12.73 -5.40 0.10
C GLY A 64 14.03 -4.73 -0.35
N GLN A 65 15.08 -5.51 -0.56
CA GLN A 65 16.36 -4.99 -1.08
C GLN A 65 16.22 -4.43 -2.50
N ARG A 66 15.38 -5.03 -3.34
CA ARG A 66 15.15 -4.56 -4.72
C ARG A 66 14.34 -3.28 -4.73
N ALA A 67 13.31 -3.18 -3.89
CA ALA A 67 12.51 -1.96 -3.72
C ALA A 67 13.36 -0.79 -3.22
N LYS A 68 14.24 -1.04 -2.24
CA LYS A 68 15.25 -0.09 -1.76
C LYS A 68 16.20 0.35 -2.88
N ALA A 69 16.74 -0.60 -3.64
CA ALA A 69 17.66 -0.32 -4.73
C ALA A 69 16.98 0.52 -5.84
N ALA A 70 15.72 0.23 -6.17
CA ALA A 70 14.95 0.99 -7.14
C ALA A 70 14.74 2.44 -6.69
N LEU A 71 14.36 2.66 -5.43
CA LEU A 71 14.24 4.00 -4.87
C LEU A 71 15.59 4.72 -4.88
N ALA A 72 16.66 4.06 -4.42
CA ALA A 72 18.01 4.63 -4.40
C ALA A 72 18.50 5.03 -5.79
N ALA A 73 18.32 4.17 -6.79
CA ALA A 73 18.67 4.47 -8.18
C ALA A 73 17.93 5.71 -8.72
N ARG A 74 16.73 5.98 -8.21
CA ARG A 74 15.93 7.15 -8.60
C ARG A 74 16.26 8.41 -7.82
N VAL A 75 16.60 8.37 -6.54
CA VAL A 75 16.67 9.60 -5.73
C VAL A 75 17.99 9.86 -5.04
N PHE A 76 18.86 8.87 -4.88
CA PHE A 76 20.09 9.04 -4.12
C PHE A 76 20.99 10.15 -4.73
N GLY A 77 21.44 11.07 -3.88
CA GLY A 77 22.28 12.21 -4.27
C GLY A 77 21.54 13.34 -4.99
N ARG A 78 20.23 13.18 -5.28
CA ARG A 78 19.42 14.17 -6.02
C ARG A 78 18.71 15.13 -5.08
N GLU A 79 18.40 16.32 -5.60
CA GLU A 79 17.51 17.28 -4.94
C GLU A 79 16.06 16.87 -5.20
N VAL A 80 15.26 16.78 -4.15
CA VAL A 80 13.83 16.46 -4.23
C VAL A 80 13.03 17.55 -3.52
N THR A 81 11.77 17.69 -3.92
CA THR A 81 10.79 18.54 -3.24
C THR A 81 9.84 17.67 -2.44
N LEU A 82 9.75 17.93 -1.14
CA LEU A 82 8.82 17.23 -0.25
C LEU A 82 7.55 18.05 -0.10
N GLN A 83 6.42 17.48 -0.50
CA GLN A 83 5.10 18.02 -0.16
C GLN A 83 4.64 17.34 1.13
N ARG A 84 4.74 18.08 2.24
CA ARG A 84 4.40 17.56 3.58
C ARG A 84 2.92 17.17 3.65
N GLN A 85 2.66 15.97 4.13
CA GLN A 85 1.32 15.45 4.38
C GLN A 85 1.08 15.29 5.88
N ASP A 86 2.04 14.71 6.61
CA ASP A 86 1.91 14.47 8.05
C ASP A 86 3.29 14.28 8.73
N VAL A 87 3.30 13.98 10.03
CA VAL A 87 4.43 13.42 10.77
C VAL A 87 3.94 12.19 11.51
N ASP A 88 4.57 11.05 11.29
CA ASP A 88 4.14 9.81 11.95
C ASP A 88 4.58 9.74 13.43
N GLN A 89 4.05 8.75 14.14
CA GLN A 89 4.36 8.49 15.55
C GLN A 89 5.86 8.26 15.84
N TYR A 90 6.65 7.91 14.82
CA TYR A 90 8.10 7.70 14.92
C TYR A 90 8.90 8.99 14.64
N GLY A 91 8.21 10.12 14.42
CA GLY A 91 8.82 11.41 14.11
C GLY A 91 9.32 11.53 12.67
N ARG A 92 8.93 10.62 11.75
CA ARG A 92 9.26 10.74 10.33
C ARG A 92 8.31 11.71 9.66
N LEU A 93 8.83 12.54 8.77
CA LEU A 93 8.01 13.35 7.88
C LEU A 93 7.32 12.44 6.86
N VAL A 94 5.99 12.43 6.83
CA VAL A 94 5.24 11.75 5.77
C VAL A 94 5.01 12.75 4.65
N ALA A 95 5.46 12.42 3.44
CA ALA A 95 5.40 13.33 2.32
C ALA A 95 5.19 12.62 0.97
N ARG A 96 4.63 13.36 0.02
CA ARG A 96 4.86 13.10 -1.39
C ARG A 96 6.25 13.62 -1.76
N VAL A 97 7.08 12.75 -2.32
CA VAL A 97 8.42 13.10 -2.78
C VAL A 97 8.35 13.38 -4.28
N LEU A 98 8.65 14.60 -4.67
CA LEU A 98 8.73 15.03 -6.06
C LEU A 98 10.19 15.13 -6.50
N LEU A 99 10.49 14.59 -7.67
CA LEU A 99 11.75 14.81 -8.37
C LEU A 99 11.42 15.36 -9.75
N ASP A 100 11.89 16.57 -10.06
CA ASP A 100 11.60 17.24 -11.34
C ASP A 100 10.09 17.28 -11.67
N GLY A 101 9.24 17.39 -10.63
CA GLY A 101 7.77 17.38 -10.73
C GLY A 101 7.12 15.99 -10.79
N ALA A 102 7.90 14.91 -10.91
CA ALA A 102 7.39 13.55 -10.91
C ALA A 102 7.20 13.01 -9.49
N ASP A 103 6.04 12.38 -9.23
CA ASP A 103 5.72 11.71 -7.96
C ASP A 103 6.47 10.38 -7.84
N ILE A 104 7.51 10.36 -7.00
CA ILE A 104 8.34 9.18 -6.74
C ILE A 104 7.59 8.11 -5.97
N ASN A 105 6.65 8.48 -5.09
CA ASN A 105 5.86 7.52 -4.35
C ASN A 105 4.98 6.72 -5.31
N LEU A 106 4.30 7.42 -6.22
CA LEU A 106 3.51 6.79 -7.28
C LEU A 106 4.38 5.93 -8.20
N GLN A 107 5.61 6.37 -8.51
CA GLN A 107 6.53 5.61 -9.33
C GLN A 107 6.94 4.28 -8.67
N GLN A 108 7.16 4.25 -7.35
CA GLN A 108 7.43 2.99 -6.63
C GLN A 108 6.27 2.00 -6.77
N VAL A 109 5.01 2.47 -6.78
CA VAL A 109 3.84 1.60 -7.03
C VAL A 109 3.78 1.14 -8.49
N ARG A 110 3.97 2.07 -9.43
CA ARG A 110 3.93 1.77 -10.88
C ARG A 110 4.96 0.71 -11.28
N ASP A 111 6.16 0.78 -10.71
CA ASP A 111 7.22 -0.18 -10.99
C ASP A 111 7.07 -1.51 -10.23
N GLY A 112 6.04 -1.65 -9.38
CA GLY A 112 5.82 -2.83 -8.57
C GLY A 112 6.78 -2.98 -7.39
N TRP A 113 7.30 -1.89 -6.83
CA TRP A 113 8.20 -1.89 -5.67
C TRP A 113 7.52 -1.51 -4.35
N ALA A 114 6.27 -1.07 -4.39
CA ALA A 114 5.49 -0.76 -3.20
C ALA A 114 4.01 -1.12 -3.39
N TRP A 115 3.37 -1.45 -2.27
CA TRP A 115 1.93 -1.60 -2.16
C TRP A 115 1.28 -0.23 -1.92
N VAL A 116 0.04 -0.07 -2.36
CA VAL A 116 -0.79 1.06 -1.96
C VAL A 116 -1.25 0.85 -0.53
N TYR A 117 -0.90 1.77 0.36
CA TYR A 117 -1.25 1.65 1.77
C TYR A 117 -2.69 2.13 1.99
N ARG A 118 -3.64 1.20 1.84
CA ARG A 118 -5.09 1.48 1.76
C ARG A 118 -5.66 2.34 2.89
N GLN A 119 -5.08 2.25 4.10
CA GLN A 119 -5.51 3.05 5.25
C GLN A 119 -5.21 4.56 5.09
N TYR A 120 -4.20 4.92 4.29
CA TYR A 120 -3.72 6.29 4.14
C TYR A 120 -3.77 6.81 2.69
N ALA A 121 -3.93 5.91 1.71
CA ALA A 121 -4.04 6.25 0.31
C ALA A 121 -5.43 6.79 -0.05
N HIS A 122 -5.49 8.01 -0.55
CA HIS A 122 -6.71 8.72 -0.90
C HIS A 122 -6.79 9.07 -2.39
N GLU A 123 -5.68 8.96 -3.12
CA GLU A 123 -5.64 9.32 -4.53
C GLU A 123 -5.85 8.12 -5.46
N ALA A 124 -6.86 8.24 -6.35
CA ALA A 124 -7.23 7.19 -7.29
C ALA A 124 -6.07 6.73 -8.20
N GLY A 125 -5.12 7.62 -8.49
CA GLY A 125 -3.94 7.33 -9.31
C GLY A 125 -3.06 6.21 -8.75
N TYR A 126 -2.94 6.09 -7.43
CA TYR A 126 -2.15 5.05 -6.77
C TYR A 126 -2.79 3.67 -6.96
N TYR A 127 -4.11 3.58 -6.75
CA TYR A 127 -4.85 2.33 -6.96
C TYR A 127 -4.84 1.88 -8.43
N ALA A 128 -4.93 2.82 -9.37
CA ALA A 128 -4.82 2.52 -10.79
C ALA A 128 -3.43 2.00 -11.16
N ALA A 129 -2.38 2.62 -10.64
CA ALA A 129 -1.00 2.18 -10.84
C ALA A 129 -0.75 0.78 -10.29
N GLU A 130 -1.24 0.47 -9.08
CA GLU A 130 -1.06 -0.87 -8.50
C GLU A 130 -1.75 -1.95 -9.33
N ARG A 131 -2.97 -1.68 -9.82
CA ARG A 131 -3.67 -2.63 -10.70
C ARG A 131 -2.90 -2.90 -11.99
N ALA A 132 -2.32 -1.87 -12.59
CA ALA A 132 -1.50 -2.02 -13.79
C ALA A 132 -0.23 -2.84 -13.49
N ALA A 133 0.51 -2.48 -12.43
CA ALA A 133 1.71 -3.20 -12.02
C ALA A 133 1.45 -4.68 -11.72
N ARG A 134 0.31 -5.01 -11.11
CA ARG A 134 -0.15 -6.39 -10.89
C ARG A 134 -0.44 -7.13 -12.18
N ALA A 135 -1.16 -6.50 -13.11
CA ALA A 135 -1.51 -7.11 -14.39
C ALA A 135 -0.27 -7.39 -15.26
N GLU A 136 0.77 -6.57 -15.13
CA GLU A 136 2.04 -6.71 -15.85
C GLU A 136 3.05 -7.63 -15.15
N GLY A 137 2.77 -8.07 -13.91
CA GLY A 137 3.72 -8.83 -13.11
C GLY A 137 4.99 -8.03 -12.79
N ALA A 138 4.89 -6.71 -12.64
CA ALA A 138 6.02 -5.83 -12.40
C ALA A 138 6.59 -6.01 -10.98
N GLY A 139 7.91 -6.00 -10.84
CA GLY A 139 8.59 -5.98 -9.55
C GLY A 139 8.18 -7.16 -8.64
N LEU A 140 7.61 -6.84 -7.48
CA LEU A 140 7.12 -7.82 -6.50
C LEU A 140 5.92 -8.62 -7.02
N TRP A 141 5.18 -8.12 -8.00
CA TRP A 141 4.02 -8.81 -8.59
C TRP A 141 4.40 -9.96 -9.53
N ALA A 142 5.69 -10.14 -9.84
CA ALA A 142 6.20 -11.34 -10.50
C ALA A 142 6.11 -12.59 -9.60
N ASP A 143 6.01 -12.39 -8.27
CA ASP A 143 5.72 -13.46 -7.33
C ASP A 143 4.26 -13.90 -7.49
N ALA A 144 3.99 -15.21 -7.42
CA ALA A 144 2.63 -15.73 -7.42
C ALA A 144 1.88 -15.41 -6.12
N ARG A 145 2.61 -15.21 -5.01
CA ARG A 145 2.04 -14.94 -3.68
C ARG A 145 2.86 -13.87 -2.94
N PRO A 146 2.91 -12.62 -3.45
CA PRO A 146 3.62 -11.55 -2.77
C PRO A 146 2.91 -11.22 -1.46
N VAL A 147 3.69 -11.12 -0.39
CA VAL A 147 3.21 -10.74 0.94
C VAL A 147 3.23 -9.23 1.06
N ALA A 148 2.17 -8.64 1.62
CA ALA A 148 2.19 -7.21 1.90
C ALA A 148 3.03 -6.90 3.15
N PRO A 149 3.63 -5.70 3.27
CA PRO A 149 4.55 -5.41 4.37
C PRO A 149 3.86 -5.37 5.74
N TRP A 150 2.58 -4.97 5.79
CA TRP A 150 1.80 -5.06 7.02
C TRP A 150 1.56 -6.52 7.44
N ASP A 151 1.27 -7.45 6.53
CA ASP A 151 1.09 -8.88 6.87
C ASP A 151 2.42 -9.48 7.36
N TRP A 152 3.54 -9.16 6.68
CA TRP A 152 4.88 -9.57 7.09
C TRP A 152 5.23 -9.12 8.51
N ARG A 153 4.87 -7.90 8.91
CA ARG A 153 5.11 -7.35 10.25
C ARG A 153 4.33 -8.09 11.35
N HIS A 154 3.16 -8.65 11.06
CA HIS A 154 2.37 -9.40 12.03
C HIS A 154 2.78 -10.88 12.14
N GLY A 155 3.82 -11.30 11.41
CA GLY A 155 4.37 -12.66 11.52
C GLY A 155 3.60 -13.72 10.74
N ASP A 156 2.74 -13.31 9.81
CA ASP A 156 2.10 -14.25 8.90
C ASP A 156 3.16 -14.91 8.03
N LYS A 157 3.41 -16.20 8.29
CA LYS A 157 4.31 -17.05 7.51
C LYS A 157 3.68 -17.43 6.16
N VAL A 158 3.32 -16.45 5.35
CA VAL A 158 3.07 -16.68 3.92
C VAL A 158 4.44 -16.72 3.25
N GLY A 159 5.11 -17.87 3.26
CA GLY A 159 6.44 -17.97 2.64
C GLY A 159 7.36 -19.11 3.09
N ARG A 160 6.90 -20.08 3.88
CA ARG A 160 7.62 -21.34 4.06
C ARG A 160 6.78 -22.48 3.50
N MET A 161 7.13 -22.92 2.29
CA MET A 161 6.70 -24.22 1.78
C MET A 161 7.28 -25.29 2.73
N PRO A 162 6.51 -26.30 3.16
CA PRO A 162 7.08 -27.49 3.80
C PRO A 162 8.00 -28.20 2.80
N PRO A 163 9.03 -28.94 3.27
CA PRO A 163 9.94 -29.67 2.37
C PRO A 163 9.17 -30.66 1.49
N GLU A 164 9.61 -30.75 0.24
CA GLU A 164 8.98 -31.34 -0.95
C GLU A 164 8.73 -32.87 -0.90
N ASN A 165 8.79 -33.51 0.27
CA ASN A 165 8.74 -34.96 0.40
C ASN A 165 7.50 -35.54 1.13
N GLU A 166 6.45 -34.75 1.32
CA GLU A 166 5.18 -35.27 1.90
C GLU A 166 3.97 -34.95 1.01
N VAL A 167 3.93 -35.54 -0.19
CA VAL A 167 2.70 -35.60 -0.99
C VAL A 167 2.40 -37.05 -1.30
N GLN A 168 1.34 -37.60 -0.72
CA GLN A 168 0.73 -38.85 -1.16
C GLN A 168 -0.59 -38.61 -1.94
N PRO A 169 -0.92 -39.51 -2.89
CA PRO A 169 -1.97 -39.51 -3.90
C PRO A 169 -3.06 -38.45 -3.94
N ASP A 170 -4.24 -38.69 -3.41
CA ASP A 170 -5.39 -38.75 -4.31
C ASP A 170 -6.70 -38.16 -3.73
N ALA A 171 -6.76 -36.83 -3.73
CA ALA A 171 -7.97 -36.00 -3.97
C ALA A 171 -7.66 -34.91 -5.03
N ALA A 172 -6.74 -35.27 -5.93
CA ALA A 172 -5.75 -34.41 -6.57
C ALA A 172 -6.23 -33.83 -7.90
N ASN A 173 -7.05 -32.79 -7.84
CA ASN A 173 -6.86 -31.73 -8.84
C ASN A 173 -7.03 -30.31 -8.32
N GLY A 174 -7.45 -30.09 -7.07
CA GLY A 174 -7.25 -28.82 -6.31
C GLY A 174 -7.68 -27.51 -6.98
N ASN A 175 -8.32 -27.56 -8.14
CA ASN A 175 -8.57 -26.41 -8.99
C ASN A 175 -9.95 -25.85 -8.69
N TRP A 176 -10.11 -25.37 -7.45
CA TRP A 176 -11.34 -24.75 -7.00
C TRP A 176 -11.36 -23.30 -7.50
N LEU A 177 -12.42 -22.91 -8.21
CA LEU A 177 -12.57 -21.55 -8.74
C LEU A 177 -13.45 -20.72 -7.82
N CYS A 178 -12.97 -19.53 -7.46
CA CYS A 178 -13.73 -18.55 -6.72
C CYS A 178 -15.01 -18.15 -7.49
N GLY A 179 -16.11 -17.93 -6.76
CA GLY A 179 -17.39 -17.46 -7.31
C GLY A 179 -18.42 -18.55 -7.65
N SER A 180 -18.01 -19.81 -7.80
CA SER A 180 -18.93 -20.93 -8.09
C SER A 180 -19.73 -21.41 -6.86
N LYS A 181 -19.17 -21.22 -5.66
CA LYS A 181 -19.72 -21.68 -4.38
C LYS A 181 -19.58 -20.60 -3.32
N GLN A 182 -20.58 -20.54 -2.45
CA GLN A 182 -20.90 -19.36 -1.68
C GLN A 182 -21.41 -19.69 -0.25
N ARG A 183 -21.82 -20.94 0.00
CA ARG A 183 -22.32 -21.40 1.31
C ARG A 183 -21.70 -22.73 1.68
N CYS A 184 -21.63 -23.02 2.98
CA CYS A 184 -21.03 -24.26 3.50
C CYS A 184 -21.65 -25.54 2.95
N SER A 185 -22.97 -25.55 2.71
CA SER A 185 -23.68 -26.70 2.13
C SER A 185 -23.23 -27.07 0.70
N GLN A 186 -22.49 -26.19 0.02
CA GLN A 186 -21.98 -26.43 -1.33
C GLN A 186 -20.55 -27.01 -1.31
N MET A 187 -19.89 -27.01 -0.16
CA MET A 187 -18.51 -27.48 0.01
C MET A 187 -18.51 -28.98 0.25
N ARG A 188 -17.65 -29.70 -0.46
CA ARG A 188 -17.56 -31.17 -0.40
C ARG A 188 -16.49 -31.65 0.58
N SER A 189 -15.60 -30.76 0.99
CA SER A 189 -14.56 -31.07 1.97
C SER A 189 -14.14 -29.83 2.74
N CYS A 190 -13.54 -30.05 3.91
CA CYS A 190 -12.95 -28.98 4.69
C CYS A 190 -11.83 -28.23 3.94
N ALA A 191 -11.06 -28.93 3.09
CA ALA A 191 -10.01 -28.32 2.27
C ALA A 191 -10.60 -27.34 1.22
N GLU A 192 -11.71 -27.70 0.58
CA GLU A 192 -12.43 -26.83 -0.35
C GLU A 192 -13.01 -25.61 0.39
N ALA A 193 -13.61 -25.81 1.57
CA ALA A 193 -14.15 -24.73 2.40
C ALA A 193 -13.06 -23.73 2.83
N ARG A 194 -11.89 -24.22 3.25
CA ARG A 194 -10.71 -23.40 3.59
C ARG A 194 -10.20 -22.60 2.40
N TYR A 195 -10.11 -23.21 1.22
CA TYR A 195 -9.74 -22.50 -0.01
C TYR A 195 -10.69 -21.33 -0.28
N HIS A 196 -12.00 -21.55 -0.19
CA HIS A 196 -12.99 -20.51 -0.43
C HIS A 196 -12.98 -19.40 0.64
N LEU A 197 -12.72 -19.71 1.92
CA LEU A 197 -12.56 -18.70 2.96
C LEU A 197 -11.29 -17.86 2.73
N GLN A 198 -10.14 -18.53 2.56
CA GLN A 198 -8.83 -17.90 2.61
C GLN A 198 -8.41 -17.29 1.26
N VAL A 199 -8.67 -17.98 0.16
CA VAL A 199 -8.25 -17.57 -1.19
C VAL A 199 -9.33 -16.73 -1.86
N CYS A 200 -10.59 -17.14 -1.72
CA CYS A 200 -11.71 -16.41 -2.33
C CYS A 200 -12.32 -15.33 -1.43
N GLY A 201 -11.86 -15.20 -0.17
CA GLY A 201 -12.31 -14.17 0.76
C GLY A 201 -13.76 -14.34 1.23
N LEU A 202 -14.30 -15.55 1.22
CA LEU A 202 -15.69 -15.83 1.63
C LEU A 202 -15.81 -15.91 3.16
N SER A 203 -15.62 -14.78 3.84
CA SER A 203 -15.67 -14.66 5.32
C SER A 203 -16.91 -15.27 5.96
N ARG A 204 -18.06 -15.19 5.28
CA ARG A 204 -19.34 -15.83 5.69
C ARG A 204 -19.29 -17.35 5.91
N LEU A 205 -18.24 -18.03 5.46
CA LEU A 205 -18.06 -19.46 5.71
C LEU A 205 -17.56 -19.73 7.13
N ASP A 206 -16.98 -18.73 7.80
CA ASP A 206 -16.49 -18.77 9.17
C ASP A 206 -17.39 -17.89 10.04
N ALA A 207 -18.41 -18.51 10.64
CA ALA A 207 -19.48 -17.77 11.30
C ALA A 207 -19.02 -17.17 12.63
N ASN A 208 -18.16 -17.89 13.36
CA ASN A 208 -17.63 -17.47 14.66
C ASN A 208 -16.28 -16.73 14.56
N HIS A 209 -15.75 -16.54 13.35
CA HIS A 209 -14.52 -15.81 13.06
C HIS A 209 -13.29 -16.42 13.76
N ASP A 210 -13.27 -17.75 13.90
CA ASP A 210 -12.17 -18.49 14.53
C ASP A 210 -11.13 -19.00 13.52
N GLY A 211 -11.33 -18.69 12.23
CA GLY A 211 -10.49 -19.13 11.11
C GLY A 211 -10.88 -20.49 10.54
N THR A 212 -11.89 -21.17 11.11
CA THR A 212 -12.39 -22.46 10.65
C THR A 212 -13.69 -22.28 9.88
N PRO A 213 -13.67 -22.41 8.53
CA PRO A 213 -14.91 -22.34 7.77
C PRO A 213 -15.72 -23.61 7.94
N CYS A 214 -17.03 -23.50 7.93
CA CYS A 214 -17.96 -24.61 7.85
C CYS A 214 -17.67 -25.65 8.94
N GLU A 215 -17.89 -25.26 10.18
CA GLU A 215 -17.57 -25.94 11.43
C GLU A 215 -18.13 -27.37 11.46
N ALA A 216 -19.32 -27.59 10.88
CA ALA A 216 -19.91 -28.92 10.72
C ALA A 216 -19.14 -29.84 9.75
N LEU A 217 -18.39 -29.28 8.80
CA LEU A 217 -17.51 -30.01 7.87
C LEU A 217 -16.06 -30.10 8.36
N CYS A 218 -15.62 -29.15 9.20
CA CYS A 218 -14.22 -28.98 9.56
C CYS A 218 -13.82 -29.36 11.00
N ARG A 219 -14.78 -29.51 11.93
CA ARG A 219 -14.46 -29.83 13.35
C ARG A 219 -13.97 -31.26 13.59
N GLU A 220 -14.26 -32.22 12.71
CA GLU A 220 -13.87 -33.62 12.91
C GLU A 220 -12.39 -33.90 12.56
N GLN A 221 -11.69 -32.97 11.92
CA GLN A 221 -10.30 -33.15 11.47
C GLN A 221 -9.25 -32.60 12.46
N ALA A 222 -9.66 -32.20 13.66
CA ALA A 222 -8.80 -31.64 14.71
C ALA A 222 -8.49 -32.63 15.86
N ARG A 223 -8.60 -33.94 15.61
CA ARG A 223 -8.18 -35.01 16.53
C ARG A 223 -7.08 -35.85 15.92
#